data_AF-A0A537Y5H6-F1
#
_entry.id   AF-A0A537Y5H6-F1
#
_cell.length_a   1.000
_cell.length_b   1.000
_cell.length_c   1.000
_cell.angle_alpha   90.00
_cell.angle_beta   90.00
_cell.angle_gamma   90.00
#
_symmetry.space_group_name_H-M   'P 1'
#
loop_
_entity.id
_entity.type
_entity.pdbx_description
1 polymer ?
#
loop_
_entity_poly.entity_id
_entity_poly.type
_entity_poly.pdbx_seq_one_letter_code
_entity_poly.pdbx_strand_id
1 'polypeptide(L)'
;MAQRRRLRRRGRAGRHGRPAWLRLQRRPPTRSRDHEHRAGALAGCRPWPAGRPDRDDGLRPARPRPALLRGRQPDLRAWLAPRRCVGTACRHRRLVPGQRSVVGTAPGGGGVDLRGRSIQVNLEPVDGIPGAVLGTPRVYGDSRGSFMEIFREDLLGVAFVQANHSRSSKGVLRGLHYHRKQADAWYVIAGEAQAMLADLRTPTEMPVVRSVDLVAGHPQVLYIPPGVAHGFLATTDVDLIYWVTHYYDSTDEFGVAWDDPTLAAPWRIEDPILSGRDMKNPRLEWSTIPAWS
;
A
#
# COMPACT_ATOMS: atom_id res chain seq x y z
N MET A 1 49.33 -56.95 -10.90
CA MET A 1 49.65 -55.85 -11.83
C MET A 1 49.11 -56.22 -13.21
N ALA A 2 47.82 -55.96 -13.47
CA ALA A 2 47.30 -54.81 -14.22
C ALA A 2 47.80 -54.74 -15.68
N GLN A 3 47.00 -55.23 -16.65
CA GLN A 3 46.23 -54.38 -17.57
C GLN A 3 45.54 -55.14 -18.72
N ARG A 4 44.29 -54.70 -18.96
CA ARG A 4 43.58 -54.57 -20.25
C ARG A 4 43.19 -55.83 -21.02
N ARG A 5 41.88 -56.12 -21.01
CA ARG A 5 41.13 -56.66 -22.17
C ARG A 5 39.62 -56.45 -21.97
N ARG A 6 38.91 -56.34 -23.11
CA ARG A 6 37.45 -56.25 -23.38
C ARG A 6 37.01 -54.84 -23.82
N LEU A 7 36.18 -54.64 -24.84
CA LEU A 7 35.40 -55.56 -25.68
C LEU A 7 35.00 -54.88 -27.00
N ARG A 8 34.50 -55.72 -27.90
CA ARG A 8 34.33 -55.56 -29.35
C ARG A 8 33.10 -54.73 -29.74
N ARG A 9 33.22 -54.02 -30.87
CA ARG A 9 32.10 -53.63 -31.75
C ARG A 9 31.94 -54.68 -32.87
N ARG A 10 30.71 -55.04 -33.19
CA ARG A 10 30.20 -55.64 -34.45
C ARG A 10 28.86 -54.92 -34.72
N GLY A 11 28.45 -54.52 -35.93
CA GLY A 11 29.03 -54.64 -37.26
C GLY A 11 28.05 -54.16 -38.35
N ARG A 12 28.50 -54.30 -39.61
CA ARG A 12 27.80 -54.35 -40.94
C ARG A 12 26.87 -53.18 -41.31
N ALA A 13 26.68 -52.75 -42.56
CA ALA A 13 27.19 -52.94 -43.94
C ALA A 13 26.68 -51.66 -44.67
N GLY A 14 27.24 -51.06 -45.72
CA GLY A 14 27.68 -51.59 -47.01
C GLY A 14 27.48 -50.48 -48.07
N ARG A 15 28.43 -50.45 -49.03
CA ARG A 15 28.34 -50.00 -50.45
C ARG A 15 28.19 -48.51 -50.86
N HIS A 16 29.28 -48.05 -51.48
CA HIS A 16 29.45 -47.33 -52.76
C HIS A 16 28.97 -45.88 -52.97
N GLY A 17 29.91 -45.03 -53.41
CA GLY A 17 29.66 -43.84 -54.23
C GLY A 17 30.31 -42.54 -53.73
N ARG A 18 31.42 -42.13 -54.34
CA ARG A 18 32.01 -40.76 -54.30
C ARG A 18 32.00 -40.23 -55.76
N PRO A 19 32.27 -38.94 -56.04
CA PRO A 19 32.03 -37.69 -55.29
C PRO A 19 31.49 -36.54 -56.20
N ALA A 20 31.24 -35.34 -55.62
CA ALA A 20 31.92 -34.07 -55.95
C ALA A 20 31.08 -32.76 -56.06
N TRP A 21 31.64 -31.71 -55.44
CA TRP A 21 31.64 -30.26 -55.77
C TRP A 21 30.44 -29.30 -55.50
N LEU A 22 30.72 -28.37 -54.57
CA LEU A 22 30.64 -26.89 -54.63
C LEU A 22 29.31 -26.10 -54.67
N ARG A 23 29.30 -25.09 -53.77
CA ARG A 23 28.67 -23.74 -53.80
C ARG A 23 27.18 -23.66 -53.48
N LEU A 24 26.81 -23.05 -52.34
CA LEU A 24 26.50 -21.61 -52.18
C LEU A 24 25.48 -21.13 -53.22
N GLN A 25 24.22 -20.92 -52.80
CA GLN A 25 23.53 -19.62 -52.83
C GLN A 25 22.04 -19.71 -52.44
N ARG A 26 21.67 -18.81 -51.50
CA ARG A 26 20.47 -17.94 -51.49
C ARG A 26 19.04 -18.52 -51.43
N ARG A 27 18.40 -18.14 -50.31
CA ARG A 27 16.99 -17.75 -50.04
C ARG A 27 15.93 -18.84 -49.86
N PRO A 28 15.10 -18.77 -48.80
CA PRO A 28 13.99 -19.68 -48.59
C PRO A 28 12.75 -19.24 -49.39
N PRO A 29 11.84 -20.17 -49.76
CA PRO A 29 10.53 -19.84 -50.27
C PRO A 29 9.53 -19.57 -49.14
N THR A 30 8.42 -18.97 -49.55
CA THR A 30 7.36 -18.29 -48.81
C THR A 30 6.32 -19.18 -48.12
N ARG A 31 5.81 -18.68 -46.98
CA ARG A 31 4.43 -18.73 -46.41
C ARG A 31 3.66 -20.06 -46.30
N SER A 32 3.31 -20.37 -45.05
CA SER A 32 1.97 -20.78 -44.58
C SER A 32 1.81 -20.21 -43.14
N ARG A 33 0.93 -19.23 -42.83
CA ARG A 33 -0.50 -19.35 -42.46
C ARG A 33 -0.80 -20.65 -41.71
N ASP A 34 -1.42 -20.72 -40.53
CA ASP A 34 -2.00 -19.79 -39.56
C ASP A 34 -2.09 -20.60 -38.24
N HIS A 35 -1.98 -19.96 -37.07
CA HIS A 35 -2.82 -20.22 -35.88
C HIS A 35 -2.36 -19.32 -34.72
N GLU A 36 -2.87 -18.08 -34.71
CA GLU A 36 -2.89 -17.24 -33.51
C GLU A 36 -4.08 -17.65 -32.63
N HIS A 37 -3.77 -17.95 -31.37
CA HIS A 37 -4.75 -18.03 -30.29
C HIS A 37 -5.32 -16.64 -30.01
N ARG A 38 -6.60 -16.42 -30.36
CA ARG A 38 -7.37 -15.25 -29.94
C ARG A 38 -7.75 -15.38 -28.46
N ALA A 39 -7.05 -14.66 -27.59
CA ALA A 39 -7.60 -14.24 -26.30
C ALA A 39 -8.54 -13.05 -26.55
N GLY A 40 -9.80 -13.17 -26.15
CA GLY A 40 -10.82 -12.12 -26.30
C GLY A 40 -10.48 -10.90 -25.45
N ALA A 41 -10.05 -9.82 -26.10
CA ALA A 41 -9.92 -8.51 -25.47
C ALA A 41 -11.32 -7.90 -25.26
N LEU A 42 -11.63 -7.54 -24.01
CA LEU A 42 -12.74 -6.64 -23.70
C LEU A 42 -12.43 -5.28 -24.32
N ALA A 43 -13.14 -4.95 -25.39
CA ALA A 43 -13.05 -3.67 -26.07
C ALA A 43 -13.59 -2.55 -25.17
N GLY A 44 -12.75 -1.60 -24.76
CA GLY A 44 -13.22 -0.35 -24.15
C GLY A 44 -12.21 0.42 -23.30
N CYS A 45 -11.28 -0.25 -22.63
CA CYS A 45 -10.31 0.43 -21.77
C CYS A 45 -9.04 0.76 -22.57
N ARG A 46 -8.91 2.00 -23.04
CA ARG A 46 -7.59 2.50 -23.44
C ARG A 46 -6.69 2.51 -22.20
N PRO A 47 -5.47 1.96 -22.25
CA PRO A 47 -4.48 2.19 -21.21
C PRO A 47 -4.30 3.70 -21.02
N TRP A 48 -4.22 4.16 -19.77
CA TRP A 48 -3.80 5.53 -19.50
C TRP A 48 -2.41 5.74 -20.11
N PRO A 49 -2.13 6.91 -20.72
CA PRO A 49 -0.82 7.17 -21.28
C PRO A 49 0.23 7.02 -20.17
N ALA A 50 1.31 6.29 -20.46
CA ALA A 50 2.48 6.29 -19.60
C ALA A 50 2.85 7.75 -19.31
N GLY A 51 2.93 8.10 -18.02
CA GLY A 51 3.32 9.45 -17.59
C GLY A 51 4.61 9.86 -18.30
N ARG A 52 4.75 11.16 -18.61
CA ARG A 52 6.00 11.66 -19.20
C ARG A 52 7.18 11.28 -18.29
N PRO A 53 8.35 10.92 -18.85
CA PRO A 53 9.54 10.70 -18.04
C PRO A 53 9.79 11.94 -17.17
N ASP A 54 10.14 11.66 -15.92
CA ASP A 54 10.33 12.59 -14.81
C ASP A 54 11.08 13.86 -15.26
N ARG A 55 10.32 14.88 -15.66
CA ARG A 55 10.81 16.25 -15.60
C ARG A 55 10.46 16.69 -14.20
N ASP A 56 11.49 17.08 -13.47
CA ASP A 56 11.45 17.69 -12.14
C ASP A 56 10.74 19.07 -12.20
N ASP A 57 9.52 19.07 -12.72
CA ASP A 57 8.59 20.19 -12.73
C ASP A 57 7.74 20.03 -11.46
N GLY A 58 8.39 20.26 -10.32
CA GLY A 58 7.76 20.22 -9.00
C GLY A 58 6.37 20.86 -9.06
N LEU A 59 5.37 20.14 -8.55
CA LEU A 59 4.00 20.64 -8.43
C LEU A 59 4.09 22.02 -7.78
N ARG A 60 3.75 23.08 -8.53
CA ARG A 60 3.85 24.45 -8.04
C ARG A 60 3.08 24.54 -6.73
N PRO A 61 3.69 25.02 -5.62
CA PRO A 61 2.98 25.12 -4.36
C PRO A 61 1.73 25.97 -4.55
N ALA A 62 0.60 25.47 -4.06
CA ALA A 62 -0.64 26.24 -4.04
C ALA A 62 -0.39 27.52 -3.23
N ARG A 63 -0.84 28.68 -3.76
CA ARG A 63 -0.76 29.95 -3.02
C ARG A 63 -1.48 29.79 -1.67
N PRO A 64 -0.88 30.25 -0.55
CA PRO A 64 -1.52 30.11 0.75
C PRO A 64 -2.87 30.84 0.77
N ARG A 65 -3.93 30.12 1.12
CA ARG A 65 -5.22 30.71 1.48
C ARG A 65 -5.15 31.22 2.93
N PRO A 66 -5.90 32.29 3.29
CA PRO A 66 -5.90 32.81 4.64
C PRO A 66 -6.36 31.74 5.64
N ALA A 67 -5.69 31.71 6.79
CA ALA A 67 -5.78 30.65 7.78
C ALA A 67 -7.21 30.44 8.31
N LEU A 68 -7.79 29.27 8.03
CA LEU A 68 -8.94 28.76 8.76
C LEU A 68 -8.42 27.90 9.91
N LEU A 69 -8.64 28.41 11.13
CA LEU A 69 -8.67 27.77 12.45
C LEU A 69 -7.68 26.61 12.68
N ARG A 70 -6.62 26.90 13.44
CA ARG A 70 -5.77 25.90 14.09
C ARG A 70 -6.61 25.06 15.07
N GLY A 71 -7.07 23.89 14.65
CA GLY A 71 -7.46 22.82 15.57
C GLY A 71 -6.22 22.28 16.26
N ARG A 72 -6.26 22.12 17.60
CA ARG A 72 -5.21 21.42 18.34
C ARG A 72 -5.12 19.98 17.83
N GLN A 73 -3.90 19.49 17.59
CA GLN A 73 -3.67 18.06 17.37
C GLN A 73 -4.14 17.26 18.60
N PRO A 74 -4.89 16.16 18.44
CA PRO A 74 -5.30 15.33 19.55
C PRO A 74 -4.08 14.60 20.16
N ASP A 75 -4.00 14.57 21.48
CA ASP A 75 -2.98 13.85 22.23
C ASP A 75 -3.29 12.33 22.21
N LEU A 76 -2.62 11.60 21.32
CA LEU A 76 -2.76 10.15 21.18
C LEU A 76 -2.23 9.37 22.40
N ARG A 77 -1.51 10.01 23.35
CA ARG A 77 -1.04 9.35 24.58
C ARG A 77 -2.18 8.94 25.52
N ALA A 78 -3.35 9.56 25.40
CA ALA A 78 -4.52 9.26 26.23
C ALA A 78 -5.13 7.86 25.96
N TRP A 79 -4.79 7.22 24.84
CA TRP A 79 -5.37 5.94 24.43
C TRP A 79 -4.63 4.70 24.97
N LEU A 80 -3.41 4.85 25.50
CA LEU A 80 -2.57 3.73 25.95
C LEU A 80 -2.51 3.54 27.48
N ALA A 81 -3.27 4.30 28.28
CA ALA A 81 -3.26 4.17 29.73
C ALA A 81 -4.21 3.06 30.22
N PRO A 82 -3.74 2.07 31.03
CA PRO A 82 -4.62 1.10 31.64
C PRO A 82 -5.52 1.79 32.67
N ARG A 83 -6.83 1.78 32.42
CA ARG A 83 -7.81 2.36 33.34
C ARG A 83 -7.88 1.51 34.62
N ARG A 84 -7.34 2.03 35.73
CA ARG A 84 -7.62 1.51 37.07
C ARG A 84 -9.08 1.78 37.41
N CYS A 85 -9.87 0.72 37.59
CA CYS A 85 -11.15 0.80 38.24
C CYS A 85 -10.95 1.07 39.74
N VAL A 86 -11.50 2.17 40.24
CA VAL A 86 -11.79 2.36 41.65
C VAL A 86 -13.31 2.58 41.75
N GLY A 87 -13.96 1.81 42.64
CA GLY A 87 -15.41 1.84 42.91
C GLY A 87 -15.90 3.22 43.36
N THR A 88 -17.19 3.49 43.55
CA THR A 88 -18.34 2.68 43.95
C THR A 88 -19.58 3.55 43.70
N ALA A 89 -20.69 2.99 43.21
CA ALA A 89 -22.05 3.27 43.70
C ALA A 89 -23.11 2.62 42.79
N CYS A 90 -23.61 1.47 43.22
CA CYS A 90 -24.91 0.94 42.81
C CYS A 90 -26.02 1.92 43.19
N ARG A 91 -26.95 2.20 42.26
CA ARG A 91 -28.34 2.50 42.60
C ARG A 91 -29.27 1.71 41.69
N HIS A 92 -29.90 0.70 42.28
CA HIS A 92 -31.03 -0.02 41.70
C HIS A 92 -32.20 0.94 41.48
N ARG A 93 -32.73 1.00 40.25
CA ARG A 93 -34.05 1.55 39.98
C ARG A 93 -34.98 0.38 39.64
N ARG A 94 -35.96 0.14 40.52
CA ARG A 94 -37.03 -0.85 40.34
C ARG A 94 -37.85 -0.55 39.08
N LEU A 95 -38.10 -1.58 38.30
CA LEU A 95 -39.11 -1.60 37.23
C LEU A 95 -40.51 -1.79 37.86
N VAL A 96 -41.48 -1.00 37.41
CA VAL A 96 -42.91 -1.20 37.66
C VAL A 96 -43.54 -1.70 36.36
N PRO A 97 -44.28 -2.83 36.34
CA PRO A 97 -44.88 -3.34 35.12
C PRO A 97 -46.34 -2.90 34.96
N GLY A 98 -46.70 -2.55 33.72
CA GLY A 98 -48.04 -2.67 33.17
C GLY A 98 -48.82 -1.37 33.02
N GLN A 99 -49.01 -0.91 31.77
CA GLN A 99 -50.34 -0.74 31.17
C GLN A 99 -50.22 -0.78 29.64
N ARG A 100 -51.14 -1.53 29.02
CA ARG A 100 -51.34 -1.61 27.57
C ARG A 100 -52.19 -0.42 27.10
N SER A 101 -52.00 -0.02 25.84
CA SER A 101 -53.04 0.59 25.01
C SER A 101 -52.75 0.23 23.55
N VAL A 102 -53.79 0.22 22.73
CA VAL A 102 -54.01 -0.66 21.59
C VAL A 102 -54.19 0.18 20.31
N VAL A 103 -53.63 -0.37 19.21
CA VAL A 103 -54.00 -0.23 17.78
C VAL A 103 -53.62 1.03 16.98
N GLY A 104 -52.99 0.74 15.84
CA GLY A 104 -53.00 1.54 14.61
C GLY A 104 -52.08 0.91 13.55
N THR A 105 -52.61 0.02 12.70
CA THR A 105 -51.89 -0.57 11.56
C THR A 105 -52.02 0.30 10.31
N ALA A 106 -50.91 0.56 9.60
CA ALA A 106 -50.84 0.55 8.13
C ALA A 106 -49.37 0.47 7.65
N PRO A 107 -49.09 -0.15 6.49
CA PRO A 107 -47.76 -0.55 6.05
C PRO A 107 -47.14 0.46 5.07
N GLY A 108 -45.83 0.62 5.10
CA GLY A 108 -45.12 1.30 4.01
C GLY A 108 -43.89 2.07 4.46
N GLY A 109 -42.75 1.70 3.86
CA GLY A 109 -41.49 2.43 4.01
C GLY A 109 -40.59 1.82 5.06
N GLY A 110 -39.85 0.77 4.67
CA GLY A 110 -38.63 0.35 5.36
C GLY A 110 -37.57 1.44 5.23
N GLY A 111 -37.76 2.56 5.92
CA GLY A 111 -36.71 3.52 6.19
C GLY A 111 -35.72 2.82 7.11
N VAL A 112 -34.56 2.46 6.57
CA VAL A 112 -33.47 1.96 7.38
C VAL A 112 -33.02 3.13 8.25
N ASP A 113 -33.38 3.09 9.53
CA ASP A 113 -32.87 4.04 10.50
C ASP A 113 -31.36 3.84 10.64
N LEU A 114 -30.59 4.72 10.00
CA LEU A 114 -29.13 4.76 10.09
C LEU A 114 -28.66 5.57 11.32
N ARG A 115 -29.57 6.22 12.05
CA ARG A 115 -29.23 7.01 13.24
C ARG A 115 -29.07 6.10 14.45
N GLY A 116 -27.91 5.45 14.55
CA GLY A 116 -27.54 4.74 15.77
C GLY A 116 -26.59 3.55 15.61
N ARG A 117 -26.20 3.20 14.38
CA ARG A 117 -25.11 2.22 14.20
C ARG A 117 -23.80 2.98 14.15
N SER A 118 -23.12 3.13 15.28
CA SER A 118 -21.72 3.56 15.28
C SER A 118 -20.96 2.63 14.35
N ILE A 119 -20.47 3.15 13.24
CA ILE A 119 -19.66 2.38 12.30
C ILE A 119 -18.34 2.14 13.02
N GLN A 120 -18.14 0.91 13.48
CA GLN A 120 -16.93 0.51 14.19
C GLN A 120 -15.84 0.29 13.15
N VAL A 121 -14.86 1.19 13.10
CA VAL A 121 -13.55 0.91 12.53
C VAL A 121 -12.72 0.31 13.65
N ASN A 122 -12.20 -0.90 13.46
CA ASN A 122 -11.23 -1.47 14.39
C ASN A 122 -9.88 -0.83 14.07
N LEU A 123 -9.33 -0.06 15.01
CA LEU A 123 -8.02 0.56 14.91
C LEU A 123 -7.02 -0.28 15.69
N GLU A 124 -6.06 -0.87 14.99
CA GLU A 124 -5.00 -1.68 15.58
C GLU A 124 -3.69 -0.88 15.55
N PRO A 125 -3.00 -0.67 16.67
CA PRO A 125 -1.69 -0.02 16.67
C PRO A 125 -0.68 -0.84 15.85
N VAL A 126 0.14 -0.16 15.07
CA VAL A 126 1.31 -0.80 14.46
C VAL A 126 2.36 -0.99 15.55
N ASP A 127 2.68 -2.24 15.85
CA ASP A 127 3.60 -2.60 16.93
C ASP A 127 4.93 -1.84 16.83
N GLY A 128 5.37 -1.23 17.92
CA GLY A 128 6.64 -0.50 17.99
C GLY A 128 6.71 0.84 17.23
N ILE A 129 5.64 1.29 16.57
CA ILE A 129 5.60 2.61 15.90
C ILE A 129 4.48 3.47 16.52
N PRO A 130 4.78 4.24 17.59
CA PRO A 130 3.78 5.02 18.30
C PRO A 130 2.96 5.96 17.39
N GLY A 131 1.64 5.80 17.40
CA GLY A 131 0.71 6.63 16.64
C GLY A 131 0.43 6.16 15.21
N ALA A 132 1.16 5.17 14.69
CA ALA A 132 0.76 4.48 13.47
C ALA A 132 -0.34 3.46 13.79
N VAL A 133 -1.40 3.43 12.98
CA VAL A 133 -2.55 2.55 13.19
C VAL A 133 -3.03 1.94 11.88
N LEU A 134 -3.47 0.69 11.93
CA LEU A 134 -4.13 -0.02 10.85
C LEU A 134 -5.62 -0.11 11.14
N GLY A 135 -6.42 0.61 10.37
CA GLY A 135 -7.87 0.63 10.47
C GLY A 135 -8.50 -0.39 9.54
N THR A 136 -9.36 -1.26 10.07
CA THR A 136 -10.17 -2.17 9.24
C THR A 136 -11.59 -1.61 9.11
N PRO A 137 -11.96 -1.00 7.97
CA PRO A 137 -13.31 -0.52 7.75
C PRO A 137 -14.31 -1.68 7.70
N ARG A 138 -15.52 -1.41 8.18
CA ARG A 138 -16.63 -2.34 8.03
C ARG A 138 -17.13 -2.35 6.60
N VAL A 139 -17.17 -3.53 5.99
CA VAL A 139 -17.71 -3.74 4.64
C VAL A 139 -19.20 -4.09 4.71
N TYR A 140 -20.02 -3.33 3.99
CA TYR A 140 -21.46 -3.57 3.83
C TYR A 140 -21.72 -4.09 2.42
N GLY A 141 -22.00 -5.39 2.28
CA GLY A 141 -22.25 -6.02 0.99
C GLY A 141 -23.74 -6.28 0.72
N ASP A 142 -24.16 -6.15 -0.54
CA ASP A 142 -25.43 -6.64 -1.06
C ASP A 142 -25.29 -7.13 -2.52
N SER A 143 -26.39 -7.49 -3.18
CA SER A 143 -26.35 -8.03 -4.54
C SER A 143 -25.80 -7.08 -5.61
N ARG A 144 -25.64 -5.78 -5.29
CA ARG A 144 -25.08 -4.77 -6.19
C ARG A 144 -23.57 -4.61 -6.05
N GLY A 145 -22.98 -5.09 -4.96
CA GLY A 145 -21.57 -4.90 -4.62
C GLY A 145 -21.37 -4.64 -3.12
N SER A 146 -20.39 -3.80 -2.79
CA SER A 146 -20.10 -3.43 -1.41
C SER A 146 -19.90 -1.92 -1.23
N PHE A 147 -20.18 -1.45 -0.03
CA PHE A 147 -19.97 -0.09 0.44
C PHE A 147 -19.14 -0.13 1.73
N MET A 148 -18.22 0.82 1.88
CA MET A 148 -17.45 0.98 3.11
C MET A 148 -17.03 2.45 3.28
N GLU A 149 -16.91 2.89 4.52
CA GLU A 149 -16.36 4.21 4.87
C GLU A 149 -14.85 4.06 5.07
N ILE A 150 -14.05 4.42 4.05
CA ILE A 150 -12.58 4.31 4.08
C ILE A 150 -11.91 5.45 4.85
N PHE A 151 -12.61 6.55 5.09
CA PHE A 151 -12.12 7.63 5.93
C PHE A 151 -13.28 8.37 6.60
N ARG A 152 -13.07 8.76 7.86
CA ARG A 152 -13.92 9.65 8.63
C ARG A 152 -13.09 10.50 9.58
N GLU A 153 -13.24 11.81 9.47
CA GLU A 153 -12.53 12.79 10.30
C GLU A 153 -12.84 12.60 11.79
N ASP A 154 -14.09 12.33 12.15
CA ASP A 154 -14.51 12.16 13.54
C ASP A 154 -14.01 10.85 14.19
N LEU A 155 -13.60 9.86 13.39
CA LEU A 155 -13.00 8.62 13.89
C LEU A 155 -11.51 8.74 14.15
N LEU A 156 -10.79 9.47 13.30
CA LEU A 156 -9.33 9.65 13.45
C LEU A 156 -8.96 10.92 14.21
N GLY A 157 -9.86 11.88 14.34
CA GLY A 157 -9.57 13.21 14.90
C GLY A 157 -8.57 14.00 14.04
N VAL A 158 -8.47 13.65 12.75
CA VAL A 158 -7.49 14.21 11.80
C VAL A 158 -8.22 14.67 10.55
N ALA A 159 -7.97 15.92 10.16
CA ALA A 159 -8.45 16.51 8.93
C ALA A 159 -7.42 16.34 7.81
N PHE A 160 -7.85 15.75 6.69
CA PHE A 160 -7.04 15.66 5.48
C PHE A 160 -7.42 16.77 4.49
N VAL A 161 -6.41 17.41 3.88
CA VAL A 161 -6.60 18.57 3.00
C VAL A 161 -6.35 18.26 1.53
N GLN A 162 -5.75 17.11 1.25
CA GLN A 162 -5.42 16.65 -0.09
C GLN A 162 -5.57 15.13 -0.17
N ALA A 163 -6.02 14.65 -1.33
CA ALA A 163 -6.10 13.25 -1.67
C ALA A 163 -5.35 13.01 -2.97
N ASN A 164 -4.63 11.91 -3.01
CA ASN A 164 -3.72 11.56 -4.08
C ASN A 164 -4.05 10.14 -4.53
N HIS A 165 -3.87 9.87 -5.82
CA HIS A 165 -4.00 8.53 -6.40
C HIS A 165 -2.71 8.19 -7.14
N SER A 166 -2.14 7.04 -6.83
CA SER A 166 -1.00 6.49 -7.54
C SER A 166 -1.35 5.14 -8.14
N ARG A 167 -0.84 4.90 -9.34
CA ARG A 167 -0.80 3.59 -9.99
C ARG A 167 0.65 3.17 -10.14
N SER A 168 0.96 1.95 -9.72
CA SER A 168 2.33 1.41 -9.79
C SER A 168 2.28 -0.01 -10.32
N SER A 169 3.16 -0.32 -11.28
CA SER A 169 3.32 -1.69 -11.76
C SER A 169 4.01 -2.55 -10.70
N LYS A 170 3.81 -3.87 -10.76
CA LYS A 170 4.53 -4.83 -9.92
C LYS A 170 6.05 -4.57 -9.94
N GLY A 171 6.66 -4.59 -8.77
CA GLY A 171 8.10 -4.37 -8.57
C GLY A 171 8.49 -2.90 -8.39
N VAL A 172 7.57 -1.95 -8.57
CA VAL A 172 7.82 -0.55 -8.24
C VAL A 172 7.90 -0.37 -6.73
N LEU A 173 8.95 0.30 -6.27
CA LEU A 173 9.10 0.75 -4.89
C LEU A 173 9.07 2.28 -4.87
N ARG A 174 8.29 2.86 -3.96
CA ARG A 174 8.26 4.30 -3.71
C ARG A 174 8.68 4.58 -2.27
N GLY A 175 9.64 5.48 -2.08
CA GLY A 175 10.17 5.82 -0.76
C GLY A 175 11.58 5.26 -0.47
N LEU A 176 12.03 5.30 0.79
CA LEU A 176 11.27 5.79 1.94
C LEU A 176 11.24 7.33 1.98
N HIS A 177 10.06 7.90 2.22
CA HIS A 177 9.84 9.33 2.42
C HIS A 177 9.39 9.59 3.84
N TYR A 178 9.68 10.77 4.38
CA TYR A 178 9.14 11.21 5.66
C TYR A 178 8.88 12.70 5.66
N HIS A 179 7.94 13.10 6.50
CA HIS A 179 7.50 14.47 6.61
C HIS A 179 7.52 14.97 8.03
N ARG A 180 7.98 16.22 8.23
CA ARG A 180 8.03 16.83 9.57
C ARG A 180 6.65 17.20 10.09
N LYS A 181 5.72 17.60 9.22
CA LYS A 181 4.37 18.05 9.62
C LYS A 181 3.28 17.15 9.07
N GLN A 182 3.44 16.65 7.85
CA GLN A 182 2.43 15.85 7.18
C GLN A 182 2.27 14.47 7.82
N ALA A 183 1.01 14.04 7.94
CA ALA A 183 0.61 12.68 8.23
C ALA A 183 -0.13 12.13 7.01
N ASP A 184 -0.04 10.82 6.83
CA ASP A 184 -0.55 10.12 5.66
C ASP A 184 -1.56 9.04 6.09
N ALA A 185 -2.58 8.81 5.26
CA ALA A 185 -3.46 7.65 5.38
C ALA A 185 -3.54 6.94 4.04
N TRP A 186 -3.14 5.67 3.99
CA TRP A 186 -3.02 4.89 2.77
C TRP A 186 -4.11 3.83 2.67
N TYR A 187 -4.68 3.69 1.47
CA TYR A 187 -5.69 2.69 1.14
C TYR A 187 -5.41 2.09 -0.25
N VAL A 188 -5.28 0.77 -0.32
CA VAL A 188 -5.10 0.05 -1.60
C VAL A 188 -6.47 -0.31 -2.16
N ILE A 189 -6.83 0.29 -3.30
CA ILE A 189 -8.11 0.05 -3.97
C ILE A 189 -8.07 -1.15 -4.92
N ALA A 190 -6.89 -1.46 -5.46
CA ALA A 190 -6.67 -2.61 -6.34
C ALA A 190 -5.24 -3.11 -6.18
N GLY A 191 -5.05 -4.42 -6.23
CA GLY A 191 -3.75 -5.05 -6.07
C GLY A 191 -3.29 -5.17 -4.62
N GLU A 192 -1.98 -5.18 -4.45
CA GLU A 192 -1.29 -5.50 -3.21
C GLU A 192 0.00 -4.68 -3.10
N ALA A 193 0.24 -4.16 -1.91
CA ALA A 193 1.45 -3.44 -1.56
C ALA A 193 1.99 -3.92 -0.21
N GLN A 194 3.30 -4.11 -0.13
CA GLN A 194 4.01 -4.20 1.14
C GLN A 194 4.41 -2.78 1.55
N ALA A 195 3.70 -2.19 2.51
CA ALA A 195 4.11 -0.93 3.12
C ALA A 195 5.24 -1.18 4.12
N MET A 196 6.19 -0.25 4.20
CA MET A 196 7.28 -0.27 5.16
C MET A 196 7.27 1.03 5.92
N LEU A 197 7.43 0.93 7.24
CA LEU A 197 7.46 2.04 8.17
C LEU A 197 8.73 1.97 9.01
N ALA A 198 9.41 3.10 9.20
CA ALA A 198 10.57 3.24 10.06
C ALA A 198 10.39 4.48 10.96
N ASP A 199 10.47 4.31 12.28
CA ASP A 199 10.33 5.42 13.21
C ASP A 199 11.65 6.19 13.35
N LEU A 200 11.73 7.36 12.71
CA LEU A 200 12.92 8.22 12.74
C LEU A 200 12.81 9.35 13.77
N ARG A 201 11.81 9.31 14.66
CA ARG A 201 11.55 10.41 15.59
C ARG A 201 12.54 10.49 16.75
N THR A 202 13.15 9.36 17.09
CA THR A 202 14.16 9.24 18.14
C THR A 202 15.40 8.56 17.56
N PRO A 203 16.58 9.20 17.64
CA PRO A 203 17.83 8.56 17.24
C PRO A 203 18.13 7.31 18.04
N THR A 204 18.37 6.20 17.35
CA THR A 204 18.75 4.90 17.94
C THR A 204 19.76 4.21 17.03
N GLU A 205 20.54 3.27 17.57
CA GLU A 205 21.45 2.46 16.73
C GLU A 205 20.68 1.64 15.67
N MET A 206 19.51 1.11 16.04
CA MET A 206 18.63 0.34 15.17
C MET A 206 17.19 0.86 15.29
N PRO A 207 16.71 1.71 14.35
CA PRO A 207 15.33 2.16 14.31
C PRO A 207 14.33 1.01 14.30
N VAL A 208 13.15 1.24 14.88
CA VAL A 208 12.05 0.30 14.74
C VAL A 208 11.53 0.35 13.31
N VAL A 209 11.59 -0.80 12.63
CA VAL A 209 11.03 -0.98 11.29
C VAL A 209 9.89 -2.00 11.31
N ARG A 210 8.81 -1.70 10.59
CA ARG A 210 7.64 -2.58 10.46
C ARG A 210 7.16 -2.65 9.03
N SER A 211 6.79 -3.85 8.60
CA SER A 211 6.08 -4.07 7.35
C SER A 211 4.59 -4.28 7.62
N VAL A 212 3.76 -3.76 6.71
CA VAL A 212 2.30 -3.92 6.72
C VAL A 212 1.88 -4.31 5.30
N ASP A 213 1.24 -5.45 5.14
CA ASP A 213 0.68 -5.86 3.85
C ASP A 213 -0.69 -5.19 3.67
N LEU A 214 -0.83 -4.38 2.63
CA LEU A 214 -2.08 -3.74 2.23
C LEU A 214 -2.62 -4.41 0.97
N VAL A 215 -3.77 -5.06 1.09
CA VAL A 215 -4.35 -5.90 0.05
C VAL A 215 -5.77 -5.45 -0.25
N ALA A 216 -6.11 -5.18 -1.52
CA ALA A 216 -7.45 -4.73 -1.90
C ALA A 216 -8.57 -5.70 -1.45
N GLY A 217 -8.28 -7.00 -1.41
CA GLY A 217 -9.20 -8.05 -0.94
C GLY A 217 -9.48 -8.02 0.57
N HIS A 218 -8.63 -7.37 1.36
CA HIS A 218 -8.80 -7.15 2.80
C HIS A 218 -8.69 -5.65 3.07
N PRO A 219 -9.79 -4.89 2.93
CA PRO A 219 -9.77 -3.43 3.04
C PRO A 219 -9.17 -3.00 4.38
N GLN A 220 -8.09 -2.22 4.30
CA GLN A 220 -7.37 -1.69 5.45
C GLN A 220 -6.83 -0.30 5.13
N VAL A 221 -6.86 0.59 6.11
CA VAL A 221 -6.37 1.96 6.01
C VAL A 221 -5.21 2.12 6.97
N LEU A 222 -4.02 2.35 6.44
CA LEU A 222 -2.82 2.56 7.24
C LEU A 222 -2.63 4.05 7.49
N TYR A 223 -2.77 4.49 8.74
CA TYR A 223 -2.43 5.84 9.16
C TYR A 223 -0.97 5.89 9.64
N ILE A 224 -0.25 6.89 9.14
CA ILE A 224 1.19 7.07 9.34
C ILE A 224 1.39 8.48 9.91
N PRO A 225 1.87 8.63 11.16
CA PRO A 225 2.05 9.93 11.79
C PRO A 225 3.28 10.65 11.22
N PRO A 226 3.40 11.97 11.44
CA PRO A 226 4.59 12.72 11.04
C PRO A 226 5.86 12.11 11.65
N GLY A 227 6.92 12.05 10.85
CA GLY A 227 8.24 11.54 11.24
C GLY A 227 8.45 10.05 11.17
N VAL A 228 7.42 9.29 10.83
CA VAL A 228 7.59 7.91 10.42
C VAL A 228 7.93 7.90 8.94
N ALA A 229 9.15 7.45 8.63
CA ALA A 229 9.53 7.21 7.25
C ALA A 229 8.76 6.04 6.69
N HIS A 230 8.25 6.21 5.48
CA HIS A 230 7.32 5.30 4.89
C HIS A 230 7.52 5.16 3.38
N GLY A 231 7.20 3.98 2.87
CA GLY A 231 7.26 3.65 1.47
C GLY A 231 6.50 2.37 1.22
N PHE A 232 6.31 2.00 -0.03
CA PHE A 232 5.71 0.72 -0.37
C PHE A 232 6.37 0.07 -1.58
N LEU A 233 6.33 -1.26 -1.59
CA LEU A 233 6.62 -2.11 -2.74
C LEU A 233 5.28 -2.62 -3.31
N ALA A 234 5.05 -2.35 -4.59
CA ALA A 234 3.95 -2.95 -5.34
C ALA A 234 4.24 -4.44 -5.59
N THR A 235 3.64 -5.36 -4.82
CA THR A 235 3.83 -6.81 -4.98
C THR A 235 3.01 -7.37 -6.17
N THR A 236 1.99 -6.60 -6.58
CA THR A 236 1.24 -6.72 -7.83
C THR A 236 1.12 -5.33 -8.47
N ASP A 237 0.46 -5.23 -9.64
CA ASP A 237 0.02 -3.91 -10.10
C ASP A 237 -0.97 -3.34 -9.07
N VAL A 238 -0.67 -2.15 -8.55
CA VAL A 238 -1.38 -1.57 -7.41
C VAL A 238 -1.91 -0.18 -7.73
N ASP A 239 -3.16 0.06 -7.37
CA ASP A 239 -3.74 1.40 -7.25
C ASP A 239 -3.87 1.73 -5.76
N LEU A 240 -3.17 2.77 -5.33
CA LEU A 240 -3.14 3.24 -3.94
C LEU A 240 -3.65 4.68 -3.89
N ILE A 241 -4.67 4.91 -3.06
CA ILE A 241 -5.15 6.24 -2.68
C ILE A 241 -4.53 6.61 -1.35
N TYR A 242 -4.06 7.84 -1.22
CA TYR A 242 -3.62 8.36 0.06
C TYR A 242 -4.16 9.75 0.33
N TRP A 243 -4.45 10.02 1.60
CA TRP A 243 -4.86 11.32 2.11
C TRP A 243 -3.76 11.90 2.97
N VAL A 244 -3.58 13.22 2.90
CA VAL A 244 -2.52 13.92 3.62
C VAL A 244 -3.03 15.15 4.35
N THR A 245 -2.45 15.42 5.52
CA THR A 245 -2.89 16.52 6.41
C THR A 245 -2.38 17.89 5.98
N HIS A 246 -1.41 17.92 5.05
CA HIS A 246 -0.81 19.14 4.52
C HIS A 246 -0.79 19.06 3.00
N TYR A 247 -0.89 20.21 2.32
CA TYR A 247 -0.60 20.27 0.89
C TYR A 247 0.86 19.95 0.64
N TYR A 248 1.16 19.49 -0.57
CA TYR A 248 2.52 19.24 -1.00
C TYR A 248 3.43 20.46 -0.72
N ASP A 249 4.49 20.20 0.06
CA ASP A 249 5.53 21.15 0.40
C ASP A 249 6.88 20.42 0.31
N SER A 250 7.65 20.72 -0.72
CA SER A 250 8.96 20.11 -0.94
C SER A 250 9.97 20.38 0.18
N THR A 251 9.72 21.39 1.03
CA THR A 251 10.56 21.69 2.20
C THR A 251 10.20 20.85 3.43
N ASP A 252 9.04 20.19 3.41
CA ASP A 252 8.60 19.26 4.45
C ASP A 252 8.83 17.80 4.06
N GLU A 253 9.34 17.52 2.85
CA GLU A 253 9.51 16.17 2.33
C GLU A 253 10.99 15.77 2.27
N PHE A 254 11.32 14.72 3.01
CA PHE A 254 12.67 14.17 3.10
C PHE A 254 12.67 12.71 2.64
N GLY A 255 13.86 12.17 2.39
CA GLY A 255 14.02 10.80 1.93
C GLY A 255 15.12 10.06 2.69
N VAL A 256 14.99 8.75 2.78
CA VAL A 256 16.04 7.83 3.20
C VAL A 256 16.09 6.65 2.23
N ALA A 257 17.28 6.14 1.96
CA ALA A 257 17.50 5.04 1.03
C ALA A 257 16.64 3.82 1.45
N TRP A 258 15.94 3.23 0.50
CA TRP A 258 15.06 2.09 0.75
C TRP A 258 15.82 0.85 1.26
N ASP A 259 17.07 0.70 0.82
CA ASP A 259 18.02 -0.36 1.14
C ASP A 259 19.01 0.07 2.22
N ASP A 260 18.67 1.06 3.05
CA ASP A 260 19.55 1.53 4.11
C ASP A 260 19.89 0.38 5.08
N PRO A 261 21.19 0.07 5.31
CA PRO A 261 21.58 -1.07 6.14
C PRO A 261 21.26 -0.88 7.62
N THR A 262 21.12 0.35 8.11
CA THR A 262 20.71 0.63 9.49
C THR A 262 19.22 0.37 9.67
N LEU A 263 18.41 0.62 8.64
CA LEU A 263 16.99 0.24 8.65
C LEU A 263 16.79 -1.27 8.43
N ALA A 264 17.62 -1.90 7.59
CA ALA A 264 17.54 -3.31 7.24
C ALA A 264 16.10 -3.76 6.89
N ALA A 265 15.39 -2.92 6.14
CA ALA A 265 13.97 -3.10 5.86
C ALA A 265 13.71 -4.42 5.08
N PRO A 266 12.81 -5.30 5.56
CA PRO A 266 12.58 -6.63 4.97
C PRO A 266 11.68 -6.58 3.72
N TRP A 267 12.15 -5.90 2.67
CA TRP A 267 11.46 -5.85 1.38
C TRP A 267 11.42 -7.21 0.70
N ARG A 268 10.27 -7.60 0.13
CA ARG A 268 10.11 -8.85 -0.65
C ARG A 268 10.59 -8.70 -2.10
N ILE A 269 11.68 -7.97 -2.32
CA ILE A 269 12.31 -7.75 -3.63
C ILE A 269 13.79 -7.44 -3.46
N GLU A 270 14.61 -7.92 -4.39
CA GLU A 270 16.04 -7.63 -4.43
C GLU A 270 16.37 -6.43 -5.33
N ASP A 271 15.71 -6.34 -6.49
CA ASP A 271 15.95 -5.31 -7.52
C ASP A 271 14.64 -4.56 -7.85
N PRO A 272 14.27 -3.52 -7.07
CA PRO A 272 13.05 -2.76 -7.29
C PRO A 272 13.18 -1.73 -8.43
N ILE A 273 12.04 -1.39 -9.03
CA ILE A 273 11.93 -0.27 -9.97
C ILE A 273 11.74 1.01 -9.14
N LEU A 274 12.73 1.90 -9.17
CA LEU A 274 12.74 3.15 -8.41
C LEU A 274 12.61 4.38 -9.31
N SER A 275 12.15 5.49 -8.73
CA SER A 275 12.25 6.80 -9.36
C SER A 275 13.69 7.33 -9.34
N GLY A 276 13.99 8.29 -10.21
CA GLY A 276 15.30 8.97 -10.20
C GLY A 276 15.56 9.76 -8.91
N ARG A 277 14.50 10.17 -8.20
CA ARG A 277 14.56 10.79 -6.87
C ARG A 277 14.89 9.76 -5.80
N ASP A 278 14.17 8.64 -5.76
CA ASP A 278 14.35 7.61 -4.72
C ASP A 278 15.73 6.94 -4.81
N MET A 279 16.27 6.78 -6.03
CA MET A 279 17.66 6.34 -6.24
C MET A 279 18.71 7.27 -5.61
N LYS A 280 18.37 8.53 -5.35
CA LYS A 280 19.27 9.54 -4.78
C LYS A 280 18.99 9.82 -3.31
N ASN A 281 18.03 9.14 -2.68
CA ASN A 281 17.79 9.31 -1.25
C ASN A 281 19.07 8.94 -0.47
N PRO A 282 19.48 9.77 0.50
CA PRO A 282 20.68 9.51 1.27
C PRO A 282 20.51 8.30 2.19
N ARG A 283 21.63 7.70 2.61
CA ARG A 283 21.64 6.77 3.74
C ARG A 283 21.22 7.49 5.02
N LEU A 284 20.73 6.75 5.99
CA LEU A 284 20.31 7.28 7.28
C LEU A 284 21.51 7.90 7.99
N GLU A 285 21.44 9.22 8.20
CA GLU A 285 22.39 9.96 9.01
C GLU A 285 21.62 10.81 10.03
N TRP A 286 21.71 10.46 11.32
CA TRP A 286 20.93 11.09 12.38
C TRP A 286 21.13 12.61 12.50
N SER A 287 22.31 13.13 12.11
CA SER A 287 22.61 14.56 12.06
C SER A 287 21.76 15.32 11.05
N THR A 288 21.23 14.63 10.03
CA THR A 288 20.41 15.20 8.95
C THR A 288 18.91 15.09 9.21
N ILE A 289 18.51 14.23 10.16
CA ILE A 289 17.11 14.08 10.55
C ILE A 289 16.67 15.32 11.33
N PRO A 290 15.59 16.01 10.90
CA PRO A 290 15.05 17.13 11.65
C PRO A 290 14.70 16.73 13.08
N ALA A 291 15.05 17.58 14.05
CA ALA A 291 14.67 17.34 15.43
C ALA A 291 13.14 17.36 15.60
N TRP A 292 12.63 16.38 16.35
CA TRP A 292 11.23 16.26 16.71
C TRP A 292 11.02 16.90 18.08
N SER A 293 10.35 18.05 18.11
CA SER A 293 10.01 18.80 19.33
C SER A 293 8.70 18.32 19.94
#